data_AF-A0ABD5ZPB5-F1
#
_entry.id   AF-A0ABD5ZPB5-F1
#
_cell.length_a   1.000
_cell.length_b   1.000
_cell.length_c   1.000
_cell.angle_alpha   90.00
_cell.angle_beta   90.00
_cell.angle_gamma   90.00
#
_symmetry.space_group_name_H-M   'P 1'
#
loop_
_entity.id
_entity.type
_entity.pdbx_description
1 polymer ?
#
loop_
_entity_poly.entity_id
_entity_poly.type
_entity_poly.pdbx_seq_one_letter_code
_entity_poly.pdbx_strand_id
1 'polypeptide(L)'
;MADKPQSGELFGVPYNFERPSIGRMLSSYWQPGEGMLVEKPFGVGYTLNLANWRSWLVLLVAGGLFYQQQQSAEKAAAEEDDDPVEVLVDE
;
A
#
# COMPACT_ATOMS: atom_id res chain seq x y z
N MET A 1 -14.71 6.88 34.73
CA MET A 1 -15.16 7.07 33.34
C MET A 1 -15.33 5.69 32.76
N ALA A 2 -16.44 5.38 32.08
CA ALA A 2 -16.60 4.06 31.48
C ALA A 2 -15.54 3.91 30.38
N ASP A 3 -14.62 2.98 30.57
CA ASP A 3 -13.60 2.66 29.57
C ASP A 3 -14.30 2.29 28.26
N LYS A 4 -14.09 3.10 27.22
CA LYS A 4 -14.55 2.74 25.88
C LYS A 4 -13.76 1.50 25.45
N PRO A 5 -14.42 0.51 24.82
CA PRO A 5 -13.71 -0.64 24.27
C PRO A 5 -12.65 -0.13 23.28
N GLN A 6 -11.41 -0.59 23.43
CA GLN A 6 -10.29 -0.20 22.57
C GLN A 6 -10.28 -0.97 21.25
N SER A 7 -11.12 -2.00 21.11
CA SER A 7 -11.25 -2.84 19.93
C SER A 7 -12.71 -3.26 19.72
N GLY A 8 -13.08 -3.55 18.48
CA GLY A 8 -14.43 -3.97 18.13
C GLY A 8 -14.73 -3.81 16.65
N GLU A 9 -16.02 -3.77 16.31
CA GLU A 9 -16.49 -3.61 14.95
C GLU A 9 -17.45 -2.41 14.85
N LEU A 10 -17.29 -1.61 13.81
CA LEU A 10 -18.16 -0.48 13.51
C LEU A 10 -18.67 -0.63 12.07
N PHE A 11 -19.97 -0.83 11.88
CA PHE A 11 -20.60 -0.99 10.56
C PHE A 11 -19.98 -2.09 9.67
N GLY A 12 -19.58 -3.25 10.23
CA GLY A 12 -18.91 -4.29 9.44
C GLY A 12 -17.38 -4.13 9.36
N VAL A 13 -16.83 -3.02 9.86
CA VAL A 13 -15.40 -2.70 9.74
C VAL A 13 -14.72 -2.87 11.10
N PRO A 14 -13.68 -3.72 11.21
CA PRO A 14 -12.98 -3.94 12.46
C PRO A 14 -12.14 -2.70 12.82
N TYR A 15 -12.00 -2.43 14.11
CA TYR A 15 -11.08 -1.44 14.65
C TYR A 15 -10.34 -1.97 15.87
N ASN A 16 -9.10 -1.53 16.03
CA ASN A 16 -8.26 -1.87 17.16
C ASN A 16 -7.29 -0.73 17.50
N PHE A 17 -7.42 -0.18 18.69
CA PHE A 17 -6.59 0.88 19.25
C PHE A 17 -5.83 0.44 20.50
N GLU A 18 -5.73 -0.86 20.74
CA GLU A 18 -4.84 -1.42 21.76
C GLU A 18 -3.38 -1.06 21.44
N ARG A 19 -2.52 -0.94 22.46
CA ARG A 19 -1.10 -0.60 22.24
C ARG A 19 -0.47 -1.60 21.25
N PRO A 20 0.04 -1.12 20.11
CA PRO A 20 0.65 -2.01 19.14
C PRO A 20 1.97 -2.56 19.68
N SER A 21 2.24 -3.82 19.36
CA SER A 21 3.56 -4.43 19.51
C SER A 21 4.09 -4.85 18.15
N ILE A 22 5.41 -4.77 17.95
CA ILE A 22 6.04 -5.14 16.68
C ILE A 22 5.72 -6.60 16.32
N GLY A 23 5.74 -7.49 17.31
CA GLY A 23 5.38 -8.90 17.12
C GLY A 23 3.94 -9.08 16.63
N ARG A 24 2.98 -8.37 17.23
CA ARG A 24 1.57 -8.43 16.82
C ARG A 24 1.36 -7.82 15.43
N MET A 25 2.11 -6.78 15.09
CA MET A 25 2.09 -6.24 13.73
C MET A 25 2.58 -7.27 12.72
N LEU A 26 3.75 -7.85 12.91
CA LEU A 26 4.30 -8.85 11.98
C LEU A 26 3.41 -10.09 11.86
N SER A 27 2.89 -10.60 12.98
CA SER A 27 1.98 -11.75 12.96
C SER A 27 0.69 -11.46 12.20
N SER A 28 0.19 -10.21 12.22
CA SER A 28 -1.02 -9.85 11.48
C SER A 28 -0.83 -9.90 9.96
N TYR A 29 0.40 -9.66 9.48
CA TYR A 29 0.72 -9.78 8.05
C TYR A 29 1.00 -11.23 7.64
N TRP A 30 1.20 -12.16 8.56
CA TRP A 30 1.51 -13.55 8.27
C TRP A 30 0.58 -14.51 9.02
N GLN A 31 -0.58 -14.79 8.43
CA GLN A 31 -1.63 -15.63 9.03
C GLN A 31 -1.94 -16.83 8.12
N PRO A 32 -1.19 -17.94 8.22
CA PRO A 32 -1.43 -19.13 7.40
C PRO A 32 -2.84 -19.69 7.62
N GLY A 33 -3.51 -20.11 6.54
CA GLY A 33 -4.87 -20.66 6.58
C GLY A 33 -5.98 -19.61 6.48
N GLU A 34 -5.67 -18.33 6.68
CA GLU A 34 -6.63 -17.23 6.56
C GLU A 34 -6.75 -16.69 5.12
N GLY A 35 -7.78 -15.86 4.92
CA GLY A 35 -8.03 -15.14 3.67
C GLY A 35 -6.91 -14.14 3.29
N MET A 36 -7.06 -13.52 2.12
CA MET A 36 -6.12 -12.50 1.61
C MET A 36 -6.19 -11.18 2.41
N LEU A 37 -7.40 -10.81 2.84
CA LEU A 37 -7.64 -9.64 3.68
C LEU A 37 -7.86 -10.10 5.12
N VAL A 38 -7.10 -9.53 6.04
CA VAL A 38 -7.15 -9.82 7.47
C VAL A 38 -7.28 -8.54 8.26
N GLU A 39 -7.77 -8.62 9.50
CA GLU A 39 -7.97 -7.44 10.33
C GLU A 39 -6.65 -6.71 10.60
N LYS A 40 -6.70 -5.38 10.55
CA LYS A 40 -5.52 -4.57 10.82
C LYS A 40 -5.15 -4.66 12.30
N PRO A 41 -3.87 -4.91 12.65
CA PRO A 41 -3.45 -5.08 14.05
C PRO A 41 -3.61 -3.82 14.89
N PHE A 42 -3.68 -2.66 14.24
CA PHE A 42 -3.89 -1.35 14.84
C PHE A 42 -4.51 -0.39 13.82
N GLY A 43 -5.48 0.41 14.26
CA GLY A 43 -6.26 1.33 13.43
C GLY A 43 -7.61 0.73 13.03
N VAL A 44 -8.09 1.08 11.85
CA VAL A 44 -9.41 0.69 11.33
C VAL A 44 -9.24 -0.06 10.00
N GLY A 45 -10.03 -1.11 9.82
CA GLY A 45 -10.16 -1.87 8.57
C GLY A 45 -9.24 -3.08 8.45
N TYR A 46 -8.90 -3.39 7.20
CA TYR A 46 -8.20 -4.62 6.84
C TYR A 46 -6.79 -4.32 6.32
N THR A 47 -5.97 -5.35 6.31
CA THR A 47 -4.62 -5.38 5.75
C THR A 47 -4.42 -6.65 4.92
N LEU A 48 -3.29 -6.72 4.23
CA LEU A 48 -2.94 -7.84 3.35
C LEU A 48 -2.24 -8.96 4.13
N ASN A 49 -2.67 -10.20 3.95
CA ASN A 49 -2.05 -11.39 4.53
C ASN A 49 -1.02 -12.01 3.58
N LEU A 50 0.26 -11.82 3.86
CA LEU A 50 1.38 -12.33 3.07
C LEU A 50 1.51 -13.86 3.10
N ALA A 51 0.87 -14.55 4.04
CA ALA A 51 0.80 -16.00 4.03
C ALA A 51 -0.15 -16.53 2.94
N ASN A 52 -1.01 -15.69 2.37
CA ASN A 52 -1.90 -16.05 1.28
C ASN A 52 -1.24 -15.80 -0.09
N TRP A 53 -1.20 -16.81 -0.95
CA TRP A 53 -0.58 -16.70 -2.28
C TRP A 53 -1.20 -15.61 -3.17
N ARG A 54 -2.49 -15.29 -2.99
CA ARG A 54 -3.18 -14.24 -3.76
C ARG A 54 -2.64 -12.85 -3.43
N SER A 55 -2.18 -12.64 -2.20
CA SER A 55 -1.54 -11.38 -1.79
C SER A 55 -0.30 -11.08 -2.63
N TRP A 56 0.46 -12.10 -2.99
CA TRP A 56 1.65 -11.95 -3.84
C TRP A 56 1.30 -11.56 -5.27
N LEU A 57 0.16 -12.02 -5.80
CA LEU A 57 -0.33 -11.54 -7.09
C LEU A 57 -0.67 -10.05 -7.04
N VAL A 58 -1.36 -9.60 -5.98
CA VAL A 58 -1.69 -8.18 -5.80
C VAL A 58 -0.41 -7.35 -5.71
N LEU A 59 0.58 -7.80 -4.93
CA LEU A 59 1.87 -7.12 -4.82
C LEU A 59 2.64 -7.09 -6.15
N LEU A 60 2.61 -8.18 -6.92
CA LEU A 60 3.24 -8.24 -8.24
C LEU A 60 2.59 -7.24 -9.19
N VAL A 61 1.25 -7.19 -9.25
CA VAL A 61 0.52 -6.25 -10.11
C VAL A 61 0.81 -4.81 -9.69
N ALA A 62 0.69 -4.49 -8.39
CA ALA A 62 0.98 -3.16 -7.88
C ALA A 62 2.44 -2.75 -8.15
N GLY A 63 3.39 -3.66 -7.93
CA GLY A 63 4.81 -3.44 -8.22
C GLY A 63 5.11 -3.25 -9.71
N GLY A 64 4.46 -4.03 -10.57
CA GLY A 64 4.58 -3.90 -12.02
C GLY A 64 4.03 -2.57 -12.55
N LEU A 65 2.87 -2.14 -12.05
CA LEU A 65 2.30 -0.83 -12.38
C LEU A 65 3.20 0.31 -11.88
N PHE A 66 3.74 0.19 -10.67
CA PHE A 66 4.67 1.17 -10.12
C PHE A 66 5.96 1.28 -10.95
N TYR A 67 6.51 0.14 -11.38
CA TYR A 67 7.69 0.12 -12.26
C TYR A 67 7.39 0.75 -13.63
N GLN A 68 6.23 0.43 -14.23
CA GLN A 68 5.79 1.04 -15.49
C GLN A 68 5.65 2.57 -15.36
N GLN A 69 5.11 3.04 -14.23
CA GLN A 69 4.98 4.47 -13.94
C GLN A 69 6.37 5.15 -13.90
N GLN A 70 7.37 4.55 -13.25
CA GLN A 70 8.72 5.10 -13.22
C GLN A 70 9.35 5.19 -14.61
N GLN A 71 9.29 4.11 -15.40
CA GLN A 71 9.82 4.11 -16.77
C GLN A 71 9.16 5.17 -17.65
N SER A 72 7.85 5.39 -17.48
CA SER A 72 7.13 6.40 -18.24
C SER A 72 7.59 7.81 -17.88
N ALA A 73 7.86 8.07 -16.61
CA ALA A 73 8.40 9.35 -16.14
C ALA A 73 9.84 9.58 -16.65
N GLU A 74 10.69 8.55 -16.64
CA GLU A 74 12.05 8.63 -17.19
C GLU A 74 12.05 8.89 -18.69
N LYS A 75 11.17 8.22 -19.45
CA LYS A 75 11.04 8.44 -20.90
C LYS A 75 10.55 9.85 -21.23
N ALA A 76 9.60 10.37 -20.46
CA ALA A 76 9.11 11.74 -20.62
C ALA A 76 10.23 12.77 -20.34
N ALA A 77 11.04 12.55 -19.30
CA ALA A 77 12.17 13.43 -19.00
C ALA A 77 13.26 13.38 -20.09
N ALA A 78 13.51 12.20 -20.69
CA ALA A 78 14.46 12.07 -21.79
C ALA A 78 13.98 12.72 -23.09
N GLU A 79 12.66 12.71 -23.37
CA GLU A 79 12.08 13.41 -24.52
C GLU A 79 12.14 14.95 -24.38
N GLU A 80 12.04 15.50 -23.16
CA GLU A 80 12.21 16.94 -22.90
C GLU A 80 13.66 17.44 -23.05
N ASP A 81 14.66 16.60 -22.80
CA ASP A 81 16.09 16.96 -22.92
C ASP A 81 16.62 16.90 -24.38
N ASP A 82 15.95 16.14 -25.27
CA ASP A 82 16.39 15.92 -26.67
C ASP A 82 15.75 16.88 -27.69
N ASP A 83 14.82 17.76 -27.29
CA ASP A 83 14.26 18.81 -28.15
C ASP A 83 15.14 20.09 -28.06
N PRO A 84 16.07 20.34 -29.01
CA PRO A 84 16.85 21.57 -29.01
C PRO A 84 15.90 22.76 -29.22
N VAL A 85 15.83 23.63 -28.21
CA VAL A 85 15.10 24.89 -28.30
C VAL A 85 15.75 25.76 -29.38
N GLU A 86 15.19 25.76 -30.59
CA GLU A 86 15.60 26.68 -31.65
C GLU A 86 15.19 28.09 -31.26
N VAL A 87 16.15 28.86 -30.73
CA VAL A 87 15.98 30.27 -30.41
C VAL A 87 15.92 31.05 -31.72
N LEU A 88 14.72 31.40 -32.17
CA LEU A 88 14.50 32.38 -33.22
C LEU A 88 14.87 33.76 -32.66
N VAL A 89 16.00 34.30 -33.12
CA VAL A 89 16.39 35.69 -32.84
C VAL A 89 15.75 36.55 -33.92
N ASP A 90 14.73 37.33 -33.56
CA ASP A 90 14.22 38.40 -34.42
C ASP A 90 15.24 39.55 -34.43
N GLU A 91 15.73 39.91 -35.62
CA GLU A 91 16.58 41.10 -35.89
C GLU A 91 15.79 42.42 -35.90
#